data_AF-A0A4R6PLV4-F1
#
_entry.id   AF-A0A4R6PLV4-F1
#
_cell.length_a   1.000
_cell.length_b   1.000
_cell.length_c   1.000
_cell.angle_alpha   90.00
_cell.angle_beta   90.00
_cell.angle_gamma   90.00
#
_symmetry.space_group_name_H-M   'P 1'
#
loop_
_entity.id
_entity.type
_entity.pdbx_description
1 polymer ?
#
loop_
_entity_poly.entity_id
_entity_poly.type
_entity_poly.pdbx_seq_one_letter_code
_entity_poly.pdbx_strand_id
1 'polypeptide(L)'
;MTVQLTQAALPAVDTVPGEVREWRSRWLVASGFPPWLAEAVTSDPEVDVHALSQLVDQGCAPELAVRDPGAVAGEAAMSTLPPTTSGVARPDVDREWLTDLVDDGAAGRHAVRRLREVLLRATRHQIWRLRDLLPGAGATELEDLAQQCADDAVVAVLQRLSTFEGRSRFTTWAYKFGVNIAGVAVRRQAWRHREILLPDALAWHIDPAPTPDALAGAADLARALEAAISRELTPHQRRILLSLVVEQVPIDVLAERLGSTRNALYKTLHDARRKLRAALIASGHRDNRPDRSTP
;
A
#
# COMPACT_ATOMS: atom_id res chain seq x y z
N MET A 1 5.95 38.68 51.00
CA MET A 1 5.01 38.40 49.89
C MET A 1 5.71 37.45 48.95
N THR A 2 5.37 36.17 49.04
CA THR A 2 6.08 35.06 48.41
C THR A 2 5.51 34.82 47.02
N VAL A 3 6.35 34.89 46.00
CA VAL A 3 6.01 34.60 44.60
C VAL A 3 5.93 33.08 44.44
N GLN A 4 4.73 32.52 44.26
CA GLN A 4 4.58 31.14 43.82
C GLN A 4 4.53 31.11 42.28
N LEU A 5 5.63 30.68 41.69
CA LEU A 5 5.70 30.19 40.31
C LEU A 5 4.97 28.85 40.26
N THR A 6 3.81 28.83 39.62
CA THR A 6 3.07 27.61 39.29
C THR A 6 3.83 26.88 38.18
N GLN A 7 4.46 25.76 38.52
CA GLN A 7 5.16 24.88 37.59
C GLN A 7 4.13 24.16 36.71
N ALA A 8 3.97 24.64 35.47
CA ALA A 8 3.21 23.94 34.44
C ALA A 8 3.99 22.70 33.99
N ALA A 9 3.42 21.52 34.23
CA ALA A 9 3.92 20.26 33.72
C ALA A 9 3.62 20.13 32.22
N LEU A 10 4.63 19.80 31.42
CA LEU A 10 4.57 19.33 30.03
C LEU A 10 5.42 18.04 29.95
N PRO A 11 5.20 17.13 28.98
CA PRO A 11 3.97 16.41 28.62
C PRO A 11 4.08 14.91 29.00
N ALA A 12 2.97 14.18 28.96
CA ALA A 12 2.97 12.72 29.14
C ALA A 12 3.71 12.04 27.98
N VAL A 13 4.66 11.18 28.33
CA VAL A 13 5.47 10.35 27.43
C VAL A 13 4.57 9.47 26.56
N ASP A 14 4.81 9.44 25.25
CA ASP A 14 4.16 8.58 24.26
C ASP A 14 4.37 7.08 24.59
N THR A 15 3.51 6.52 25.43
CA THR A 15 3.50 5.08 25.69
C THR A 15 2.63 4.38 24.66
N VAL A 16 3.23 3.46 23.90
CA VAL A 16 2.53 2.53 23.00
C VAL A 16 1.36 1.85 23.73
N PRO A 17 0.13 1.85 23.18
CA PRO A 17 -1.01 1.14 23.77
C PRO A 17 -0.69 -0.33 24.06
N GLY A 18 -1.20 -0.87 25.18
CA GLY A 18 -0.87 -2.24 25.64
C GLY A 18 -1.16 -3.33 24.60
N GLU A 19 -2.27 -3.21 23.88
CA GLU A 19 -2.66 -4.13 22.80
C GLU A 19 -1.66 -4.12 21.63
N VAL A 20 -1.10 -2.95 21.31
CA VAL A 20 -0.09 -2.79 20.26
C VAL A 20 1.24 -3.41 20.71
N ARG A 21 1.60 -3.31 21.99
CA ARG A 21 2.81 -3.93 22.54
C ARG A 21 2.73 -5.46 22.51
N GLU A 22 1.59 -6.01 22.91
CA GLU A 22 1.33 -7.44 22.89
C GLU A 22 1.38 -8.00 21.45
N TRP A 23 0.77 -7.28 20.51
CA TRP A 23 0.85 -7.61 19.09
C TRP A 23 2.29 -7.57 18.55
N ARG A 24 3.06 -6.50 18.86
CA ARG A 24 4.47 -6.36 18.46
C ARG A 24 5.32 -7.53 19.00
N SER A 25 5.06 -7.95 20.24
CA SER A 25 5.81 -9.04 20.89
C SER A 25 5.53 -10.37 20.21
N ARG A 26 4.25 -10.68 19.99
CA ARG A 26 3.82 -11.88 19.25
C ARG A 26 4.37 -11.92 17.83
N TRP A 27 4.45 -10.79 17.14
CA TRP A 27 5.02 -10.69 15.80
C TRP A 27 6.51 -11.04 15.76
N LEU A 28 7.31 -10.45 16.66
CA LEU A 28 8.75 -10.68 16.72
C LEU A 28 9.05 -12.15 17.05
N VAL A 29 8.33 -12.75 18.01
CA VAL A 29 8.47 -14.17 18.35
C VAL A 29 8.15 -15.06 17.14
N ALA A 30 7.07 -14.77 16.42
CA ALA A 30 6.73 -15.48 15.19
C ALA A 30 7.75 -15.28 14.04
N SER A 31 8.56 -14.21 14.11
CA SER A 31 9.63 -13.90 13.15
C SER A 31 11.00 -14.47 13.56
N GLY A 32 11.07 -15.27 14.63
CA GLY A 32 12.30 -15.92 15.07
C GLY A 32 13.09 -15.15 16.15
N PHE A 33 12.51 -14.11 16.76
CA PHE A 33 13.12 -13.45 17.92
C PHE A 33 12.86 -14.25 19.21
N PRO A 34 13.83 -14.34 20.13
CA PRO A 34 13.58 -14.91 21.44
C PRO A 34 12.60 -14.03 22.25
N PRO A 35 11.69 -14.61 23.05
CA PRO A 35 10.60 -13.88 23.73
C PRO A 35 11.06 -12.71 24.62
N TRP A 36 12.15 -12.89 25.36
CA TRP A 36 12.71 -11.84 26.22
C TRP A 36 13.22 -10.63 25.41
N LEU A 37 13.74 -10.85 24.20
CA LEU A 37 14.22 -9.80 23.31
C LEU A 37 13.06 -9.12 22.60
N ALA A 38 12.02 -9.88 22.23
CA ALA A 38 10.79 -9.33 21.69
C ALA A 38 10.14 -8.37 22.69
N GLU A 39 9.99 -8.76 23.96
CA GLU A 39 9.43 -7.90 25.02
C GLU A 39 10.26 -6.62 25.24
N ALA A 40 11.59 -6.74 25.28
CA ALA A 40 12.49 -5.60 25.44
C ALA A 40 12.32 -4.55 24.31
N VAL A 41 12.20 -5.01 23.06
CA VAL A 41 12.07 -4.16 21.87
C VAL A 41 10.67 -3.55 21.72
N THR A 42 9.64 -4.24 22.20
CA THR A 42 8.25 -3.75 22.07
C THR A 42 7.92 -2.55 22.94
N SER A 43 8.76 -2.29 23.96
CA SER A 43 8.61 -1.17 24.87
C SER A 43 8.99 0.17 24.24
N ASP A 44 9.76 0.14 23.14
CA ASP A 44 10.20 1.33 22.41
C ASP A 44 9.31 1.57 21.16
N PRO A 45 8.57 2.69 21.07
CA PRO A 45 7.76 3.04 19.90
C PRO A 45 8.58 3.31 18.64
N GLU A 46 9.79 3.85 18.77
CA GLU A 46 10.64 4.29 17.66
C GLU A 46 11.26 3.10 16.90
N VAL A 47 11.32 1.94 17.56
CA VAL A 47 11.86 0.74 16.92
C VAL A 47 10.88 0.21 15.86
N ASP A 48 11.32 0.17 14.61
CA ASP A 48 10.60 -0.52 13.55
C ASP A 48 10.79 -2.04 13.67
N VAL A 49 9.87 -2.69 14.38
CA VAL A 49 9.82 -4.15 14.54
C VAL A 49 9.69 -4.91 13.22
N HIS A 50 9.24 -4.28 12.13
CA HIS A 50 9.18 -4.91 10.82
C HIS A 50 10.52 -4.81 10.08
N ALA A 51 11.28 -3.72 10.24
CA ALA A 51 12.65 -3.64 9.77
C ALA A 51 13.53 -4.73 10.44
N LEU A 52 13.34 -4.94 11.75
CA LEU A 52 14.00 -6.01 12.50
C LEU A 52 13.64 -7.42 11.99
N SER A 53 12.36 -7.66 11.74
CA SER A 53 11.86 -8.91 11.15
C SER A 53 12.44 -9.16 9.75
N GLN A 54 12.56 -8.12 8.91
CA GLN A 54 13.19 -8.22 7.59
C GLN A 54 14.69 -8.54 7.65
N LEU A 55 15.42 -7.97 8.60
CA LEU A 55 16.84 -8.28 8.80
C LEU A 55 17.03 -9.76 9.19
N VAL A 56 16.16 -10.30 10.04
CA VAL A 56 16.18 -11.72 10.41
C VAL A 56 15.80 -12.62 9.23
N ASP A 57 14.81 -12.23 8.43
CA ASP A 57 14.45 -12.91 7.18
C ASP A 57 15.60 -12.91 6.14
N GLN A 58 16.51 -11.92 6.22
CA GLN A 58 17.74 -11.83 5.42
C GLN A 58 18.93 -12.59 6.03
N GLY A 59 18.75 -13.23 7.19
CA GLY A 59 19.77 -14.05 7.86
C GLY A 59 20.57 -13.33 8.96
N CYS A 60 20.20 -12.10 9.34
CA CYS A 60 20.80 -11.40 10.46
C CYS A 60 20.36 -12.02 11.79
N ALA A 61 21.28 -12.20 12.75
CA ALA A 61 20.90 -12.67 14.07
C ALA A 61 20.03 -11.62 14.78
N PRO A 62 18.96 -12.01 15.51
CA PRO A 62 18.02 -11.08 16.12
C PRO A 62 18.68 -10.11 17.12
N GLU A 63 19.73 -10.53 17.82
CA GLU A 63 20.51 -9.67 18.72
C GLU A 63 21.33 -8.59 17.98
N LEU A 64 21.77 -8.88 16.76
CA LEU A 64 22.49 -7.93 15.90
C LEU A 64 21.53 -6.93 15.25
N ALA A 65 20.36 -7.39 14.81
CA ALA A 65 19.33 -6.54 14.22
C ALA A 65 18.89 -5.41 15.18
N VAL A 66 18.79 -5.70 16.48
CA VAL A 66 18.36 -4.74 17.51
C VAL A 66 19.45 -3.72 17.86
N ARG A 67 20.74 -4.08 17.75
CA ARG A 67 21.86 -3.21 18.15
C ARG A 67 22.17 -2.09 17.15
N ASP A 68 21.89 -2.29 15.86
CA ASP A 68 22.19 -1.30 14.83
C ASP A 68 21.22 -1.41 13.62
N PRO A 69 19.98 -0.90 13.75
CA PRO A 69 18.97 -0.99 12.69
C PRO A 69 19.32 -0.21 11.41
N GLY A 70 20.41 0.58 11.41
CA GLY A 70 20.85 1.41 10.27
C GLY A 70 22.13 0.96 9.55
N ALA A 71 22.92 0.02 10.09
CA ALA A 71 24.30 -0.20 9.63
C ALA A 71 24.50 -1.19 8.45
N VAL A 72 23.45 -1.66 7.77
CA VAL A 72 23.62 -2.53 6.58
C VAL A 72 23.14 -1.85 5.27
N ALA A 73 22.87 -0.55 5.29
CA ALA A 73 22.43 0.21 4.11
C ALA A 73 23.55 0.95 3.35
N GLY A 74 24.83 0.77 3.70
CA GLY A 74 25.91 1.55 3.11
C GLY A 74 27.21 0.78 2.91
N GLU A 75 27.32 0.00 1.83
CA GLU A 75 28.50 -0.09 0.95
C GLU A 75 28.32 -1.15 -0.14
N ALA A 76 27.78 -0.71 -1.27
CA ALA A 76 28.14 -1.27 -2.58
C ALA A 76 28.13 -0.11 -3.57
N ALA A 77 29.20 0.69 -3.50
CA ALA A 77 29.49 1.73 -4.47
C ALA A 77 29.49 1.13 -5.88
N MET A 78 28.66 1.75 -6.72
CA MET A 78 28.49 1.46 -8.13
C MET A 78 29.77 1.85 -8.88
N SER A 79 30.75 0.95 -8.93
CA SER A 79 31.86 1.02 -9.88
C SER A 79 31.46 0.31 -11.16
N THR A 80 31.44 1.06 -12.25
CA THR A 80 31.03 0.65 -13.59
C THR A 80 31.95 -0.43 -14.15
N LEU A 81 31.44 -1.65 -14.32
CA LEU A 81 32.00 -2.69 -15.20
C LEU A 81 30.86 -3.29 -16.04
N PRO A 82 31.13 -3.68 -17.30
CA PRO A 82 30.10 -4.08 -18.26
C PRO A 82 29.44 -5.40 -17.82
N PRO A 83 28.21 -5.68 -18.28
CA PRO A 83 27.49 -6.87 -17.87
C PRO A 83 28.13 -8.12 -18.50
N THR A 84 29.03 -8.77 -17.79
CA THR A 84 29.23 -10.20 -17.96
C THR A 84 27.99 -10.89 -17.44
N THR A 85 27.24 -11.52 -18.35
CA THR A 85 26.18 -12.47 -18.07
C THR A 85 26.73 -13.65 -17.27
N SER A 86 26.81 -13.49 -15.95
CA SER A 86 26.96 -14.62 -15.04
C SER A 86 25.56 -15.15 -14.77
N GLY A 87 25.25 -16.30 -15.41
CA GLY A 87 24.14 -17.13 -15.02
C GLY A 87 24.34 -17.60 -13.59
N VAL A 88 23.84 -16.83 -12.63
CA VAL A 88 23.64 -17.32 -11.27
C VAL A 88 22.56 -18.39 -11.38
N ALA A 89 22.95 -19.66 -11.30
CA ALA A 89 22.03 -20.77 -11.16
C ALA A 89 21.12 -20.45 -9.97
N ARG A 90 19.84 -20.16 -10.25
CA ARG A 90 18.86 -19.90 -9.20
C ARG A 90 18.72 -21.16 -8.34
N PRO A 91 18.58 -21.01 -7.03
CA PRO A 91 18.62 -22.14 -6.11
C PRO A 91 17.50 -23.15 -6.43
N ASP A 92 17.81 -24.43 -6.21
CA ASP A 92 16.94 -25.60 -6.41
C ASP A 92 15.53 -25.43 -5.79
N VAL A 93 15.46 -24.65 -4.71
CA VAL A 93 14.26 -24.36 -3.93
C VAL A 93 13.10 -23.77 -4.76
N ASP A 94 13.38 -22.93 -5.78
CA ASP A 94 12.31 -22.38 -6.63
C ASP A 94 11.71 -23.46 -7.55
N ARG A 95 12.51 -24.47 -7.95
CA ARG A 95 12.01 -25.62 -8.73
C ARG A 95 11.18 -26.55 -7.85
N GLU A 96 11.63 -26.79 -6.60
CA GLU A 96 10.87 -27.54 -5.60
C GLU A 96 9.47 -26.95 -5.40
N TRP A 97 9.35 -25.62 -5.27
CA TRP A 97 8.03 -24.96 -5.20
C TRP A 97 7.12 -25.29 -6.37
N LEU A 98 7.64 -25.20 -7.60
CA LEU A 98 6.85 -25.44 -8.81
C LEU A 98 6.45 -26.91 -8.94
N THR A 99 7.32 -27.84 -8.57
CA THR A 99 7.04 -29.27 -8.59
C THR A 99 6.04 -29.67 -7.50
N ASP A 100 6.24 -29.20 -6.28
CA ASP A 100 5.36 -29.56 -5.17
C ASP A 100 3.97 -28.93 -5.32
N LEU A 101 3.85 -27.67 -5.78
CA LEU A 101 2.55 -26.99 -5.86
C LEU A 101 1.61 -27.56 -6.94
N VAL A 102 2.12 -28.37 -7.87
CA VAL A 102 1.30 -29.11 -8.85
C VAL A 102 0.98 -30.54 -8.42
N ASP A 103 1.54 -31.01 -7.30
CA ASP A 103 1.30 -32.34 -6.75
C ASP A 103 -0.03 -32.39 -5.98
N ASP A 104 -0.92 -33.31 -6.31
CA ASP A 104 -2.20 -33.51 -5.59
C ASP A 104 -2.03 -34.30 -4.26
N GLY A 105 -0.81 -34.75 -3.98
CA GLY A 105 -0.44 -35.60 -2.86
C GLY A 105 -0.08 -34.85 -1.57
N ALA A 106 0.67 -35.54 -0.71
CA ALA A 106 1.09 -34.98 0.58
C ALA A 106 2.09 -33.83 0.41
N ALA A 107 2.91 -33.87 -0.64
CA ALA A 107 3.90 -32.84 -0.95
C ALA A 107 3.19 -31.54 -1.33
N GLY A 108 2.20 -31.58 -2.23
CA GLY A 108 1.46 -30.35 -2.57
C GLY A 108 0.62 -29.80 -1.43
N ARG A 109 -0.03 -30.65 -0.62
CA ARG A 109 -0.70 -30.17 0.60
C ARG A 109 0.27 -29.52 1.60
N HIS A 110 1.52 -29.95 1.63
CA HIS A 110 2.55 -29.30 2.44
C HIS A 110 3.01 -27.98 1.82
N ALA A 111 3.28 -27.94 0.52
CA ALA A 111 3.67 -26.74 -0.19
C ALA A 111 2.58 -25.65 -0.12
N VAL A 112 1.30 -25.99 -0.28
CA VAL A 112 0.19 -25.03 -0.13
C VAL A 112 0.16 -24.42 1.27
N ARG A 113 0.44 -25.19 2.33
CA ARG A 113 0.55 -24.67 3.70
C ARG A 113 1.73 -23.71 3.85
N ARG A 114 2.92 -24.07 3.36
CA ARG A 114 4.09 -23.18 3.33
C ARG A 114 3.79 -21.89 2.55
N LEU A 115 3.10 -21.98 1.42
CA LEU A 115 2.71 -20.82 0.60
C LEU A 115 1.76 -19.91 1.36
N ARG A 116 0.76 -20.49 2.04
CA ARG A 116 -0.18 -19.74 2.88
C ARG A 116 0.54 -18.96 3.97
N GLU A 117 1.56 -19.53 4.62
CA GLU A 117 2.36 -18.83 5.64
C GLU A 117 3.13 -17.62 5.06
N VAL A 118 3.69 -17.76 3.86
CA VAL A 118 4.33 -16.64 3.14
C VAL A 118 3.31 -15.53 2.83
N LEU A 119 2.14 -15.91 2.34
CA LEU A 119 1.09 -14.97 1.96
C LEU A 119 0.45 -14.30 3.18
N LEU A 120 0.28 -15.02 4.28
CA LEU A 120 -0.24 -14.47 5.53
C LEU A 120 0.67 -13.39 6.10
N ARG A 121 2.00 -13.55 6.00
CA ARG A 121 2.95 -12.48 6.34
C ARG A 121 2.75 -11.25 5.45
N ALA A 122 2.54 -11.47 4.14
CA ALA A 122 2.31 -10.39 3.18
C ALA A 122 0.99 -9.63 3.43
N THR A 123 -0.08 -10.34 3.76
CA THR A 123 -1.40 -9.73 4.00
C THR A 123 -1.40 -8.97 5.31
N ARG A 124 -0.85 -9.53 6.39
CA ARG A 124 -0.66 -8.83 7.67
C ARG A 124 0.16 -7.56 7.51
N HIS A 125 1.28 -7.62 6.79
CA HIS A 125 2.12 -6.46 6.52
C HIS A 125 1.33 -5.34 5.84
N GLN A 126 0.59 -5.69 4.78
CA GLN A 126 -0.16 -4.69 4.03
C GLN A 126 -1.36 -4.13 4.82
N ILE A 127 -2.04 -4.96 5.62
CA ILE A 127 -3.14 -4.50 6.49
C ILE A 127 -2.61 -3.56 7.55
N TRP A 128 -1.51 -3.89 8.21
CA TRP A 128 -0.87 -3.01 9.19
C TRP A 128 -0.48 -1.67 8.58
N ARG A 129 0.10 -1.68 7.36
CA ARG A 129 0.47 -0.47 6.63
C ARG A 129 -0.74 0.43 6.29
N LEU A 130 -1.93 -0.15 6.15
CA LEU A 130 -3.16 0.57 5.78
C LEU A 130 -4.15 0.70 6.94
N ARG A 131 -3.76 0.35 8.18
CA ARG A 131 -4.65 0.27 9.34
C ARG A 131 -5.35 1.58 9.66
N ASP A 132 -4.72 2.72 9.34
CA ASP A 132 -5.29 4.06 9.60
C ASP A 132 -6.54 4.33 8.74
N LEU A 133 -6.76 3.56 7.67
CA LEU A 133 -8.00 3.58 6.89
C LEU A 133 -9.17 2.87 7.60
N LEU A 134 -8.89 2.14 8.68
CA LEU A 134 -9.85 1.33 9.44
C LEU A 134 -9.80 1.69 10.94
N PRO A 135 -10.08 2.95 11.33
CA PRO A 135 -9.90 3.41 12.72
C PRO A 135 -10.81 2.72 13.75
N GLY A 136 -11.85 2.01 13.31
CA GLY A 136 -12.75 1.25 14.18
C GLY A 136 -12.52 -0.26 14.18
N ALA A 137 -11.55 -0.77 13.42
CA ALA A 137 -11.32 -2.20 13.33
C ALA A 137 -10.45 -2.70 14.48
N GLY A 138 -10.93 -3.70 15.22
CA GLY A 138 -10.19 -4.33 16.32
C GLY A 138 -9.07 -5.26 15.82
N ALA A 139 -8.11 -5.59 16.68
CA ALA A 139 -7.00 -6.48 16.33
C ALA A 139 -7.44 -7.84 15.77
N THR A 140 -8.51 -8.42 16.35
CA THR A 140 -9.10 -9.67 15.87
C THR A 140 -9.68 -9.54 14.46
N GLU A 141 -10.41 -8.46 14.18
CA GLU A 141 -11.01 -8.23 12.85
C GLU A 141 -9.94 -8.03 11.77
N LEU A 142 -8.85 -7.33 12.11
CA LEU A 142 -7.71 -7.15 11.20
C LEU A 142 -6.99 -8.46 10.93
N GLU A 143 -6.87 -9.32 11.95
CA GLU A 143 -6.28 -10.66 11.80
C GLU A 143 -7.16 -11.57 10.95
N ASP A 144 -8.48 -11.59 11.19
CA ASP A 144 -9.44 -12.36 10.39
C ASP A 144 -9.41 -11.92 8.91
N LEU A 145 -9.33 -10.60 8.67
CA LEU A 145 -9.15 -10.06 7.32
C LEU A 145 -7.84 -10.53 6.68
N ALA A 146 -6.75 -10.60 7.45
CA ALA A 146 -5.46 -11.08 6.98
C ALA A 146 -5.49 -12.56 6.60
N GLN A 147 -6.17 -13.39 7.39
CA GLN A 147 -6.38 -14.81 7.13
C GLN A 147 -7.17 -15.01 5.84
N GLN A 148 -8.31 -14.33 5.70
CA GLN A 148 -9.14 -14.41 4.49
C GLN A 148 -8.35 -14.00 3.25
N CYS A 149 -7.62 -12.89 3.31
CA CYS A 149 -6.80 -12.43 2.19
C CYS A 149 -5.68 -13.41 1.84
N ALA A 150 -5.13 -14.14 2.81
CA ALA A 150 -4.07 -15.11 2.58
C ALA A 150 -4.61 -16.32 1.82
N ASP A 151 -5.80 -16.80 2.18
CA ASP A 151 -6.50 -17.89 1.48
C ASP A 151 -6.84 -17.49 0.05
N ASP A 152 -7.39 -16.29 -0.16
CA ASP A 152 -7.66 -15.75 -1.51
C ASP A 152 -6.36 -15.62 -2.34
N ALA A 153 -5.25 -15.23 -1.69
CA ALA A 153 -3.96 -15.11 -2.36
C ALA A 153 -3.37 -16.47 -2.74
N VAL A 154 -3.57 -17.52 -1.95
CA VAL A 154 -3.16 -18.88 -2.31
C VAL A 154 -3.85 -19.30 -3.61
N VAL A 155 -5.17 -19.13 -3.68
CA VAL A 155 -5.96 -19.45 -4.88
C VAL A 155 -5.46 -18.65 -6.10
N ALA A 156 -5.23 -17.34 -5.93
CA ALA A 156 -4.76 -16.48 -7.01
C ALA A 156 -3.35 -16.84 -7.51
N VAL A 157 -2.46 -17.27 -6.60
CA VAL A 157 -1.11 -17.74 -6.93
C VAL A 157 -1.19 -19.04 -7.72
N LEU A 158 -1.95 -20.03 -7.24
CA LEU A 158 -2.10 -21.33 -7.92
C LEU A 158 -2.69 -21.17 -9.33
N GLN A 159 -3.70 -20.31 -9.50
CA GLN A 159 -4.29 -20.01 -10.81
C GLN A 159 -3.30 -19.39 -11.81
N ARG A 160 -2.26 -18.71 -11.31
CA ARG A 160 -1.28 -17.99 -12.13
C ARG A 160 0.11 -18.61 -12.06
N LEU A 161 0.24 -19.80 -11.49
CA LEU A 161 1.52 -20.46 -11.26
C LEU A 161 2.32 -20.61 -12.57
N SER A 162 1.64 -20.94 -13.67
CA SER A 162 2.23 -21.07 -15.01
C SER A 162 2.79 -19.78 -15.59
N THR A 163 2.41 -18.61 -15.05
CA THR A 163 2.91 -17.30 -15.51
C THR A 163 4.20 -16.88 -14.82
N PHE A 164 4.70 -17.68 -13.87
CA PHE A 164 5.96 -17.41 -13.20
C PHE A 164 7.15 -17.70 -14.12
N GLU A 165 7.77 -16.65 -14.65
CA GLU A 165 8.92 -16.72 -15.56
C GLU A 165 10.26 -16.96 -14.85
N GLY A 166 10.24 -17.19 -13.53
CA GLY A 166 11.46 -17.40 -12.74
C GLY A 166 12.32 -16.15 -12.55
N ARG A 167 11.94 -14.94 -13.01
CA ARG A 167 12.78 -13.73 -12.97
C ARG A 167 13.15 -13.21 -11.57
N SER A 168 12.47 -13.69 -10.53
CA SER A 168 12.76 -13.46 -9.10
C SER A 168 12.62 -14.78 -8.35
N ARG A 169 12.94 -14.81 -7.03
CA ARG A 169 12.50 -15.92 -6.17
C ARG A 169 10.98 -16.09 -6.27
N PHE A 170 10.50 -17.33 -6.18
CA PHE A 170 9.08 -17.64 -6.25
C PHE A 170 8.30 -16.91 -5.14
N THR A 171 8.82 -16.96 -3.91
CA THR A 171 8.18 -16.31 -2.75
C THR A 171 8.08 -14.80 -2.92
N THR A 172 9.05 -14.13 -3.54
CA THR A 172 8.98 -12.69 -3.86
C THR A 172 7.87 -12.38 -4.86
N TRP A 173 7.67 -13.24 -5.86
CA TRP A 173 6.59 -13.09 -6.83
C TRP A 173 5.22 -13.34 -6.17
N ALA A 174 5.09 -14.41 -5.38
CA ALA A 174 3.87 -14.75 -4.65
C ALA A 174 3.50 -13.68 -3.61
N TYR A 175 4.48 -13.10 -2.90
CA TYR A 175 4.25 -12.06 -1.88
C TYR A 175 3.46 -10.87 -2.42
N LYS A 176 3.65 -10.51 -3.70
CA LYS A 176 2.90 -9.42 -4.36
C LYS A 176 1.40 -9.71 -4.42
N PHE A 177 0.98 -10.97 -4.49
CA PHE A 177 -0.45 -11.32 -4.48
C PHE A 177 -1.07 -10.99 -3.13
N GLY A 178 -0.43 -11.40 -2.03
CA GLY A 178 -0.88 -11.10 -0.67
C GLY A 178 -0.98 -9.59 -0.43
N VAL A 179 0.04 -8.82 -0.81
CA VAL A 179 0.01 -7.35 -0.73
C VAL A 179 -1.12 -6.75 -1.56
N ASN A 180 -1.30 -7.19 -2.80
CA ASN A 180 -2.33 -6.61 -3.67
C ASN A 180 -3.74 -6.93 -3.19
N ILE A 181 -4.01 -8.18 -2.78
CA ILE A 181 -5.32 -8.63 -2.31
C ILE A 181 -5.68 -7.96 -0.98
N ALA A 182 -4.76 -7.96 -0.01
CA ALA A 182 -4.97 -7.28 1.27
C ALA A 182 -5.20 -5.77 1.09
N GLY A 183 -4.41 -5.12 0.22
CA GLY A 183 -4.58 -3.69 -0.06
C GLY A 183 -5.93 -3.34 -0.66
N VAL A 184 -6.48 -4.22 -1.50
CA VAL A 184 -7.83 -4.11 -2.06
C VAL A 184 -8.88 -4.34 -0.98
N ALA A 185 -8.71 -5.37 -0.16
CA ALA A 185 -9.66 -5.72 0.89
C ALA A 185 -9.80 -4.61 1.95
N VAL A 186 -8.68 -4.03 2.41
CA VAL A 186 -8.69 -2.90 3.36
C VAL A 186 -9.40 -1.68 2.77
N ARG A 187 -9.06 -1.33 1.53
CA ARG A 187 -9.70 -0.21 0.83
C ARG A 187 -11.20 -0.43 0.62
N ARG A 188 -11.61 -1.66 0.30
CA ARG A 188 -13.02 -2.04 0.24
C ARG A 188 -13.71 -1.91 1.59
N GLN A 189 -13.09 -2.42 2.65
CA GLN A 189 -13.63 -2.34 4.01
C GLN A 189 -13.83 -0.88 4.45
N ALA A 190 -12.83 -0.02 4.23
CA ALA A 190 -12.90 1.41 4.54
C ALA A 190 -14.05 2.13 3.80
N TRP A 191 -14.51 1.55 2.68
CA TRP A 191 -15.58 2.09 1.83
C TRP A 191 -16.89 1.29 1.89
N ARG A 192 -17.03 0.29 2.78
CA ARG A 192 -18.27 -0.51 2.88
C ARG A 192 -19.46 0.31 3.37
N HIS A 193 -19.25 1.17 4.37
CA HIS A 193 -20.30 1.98 4.99
C HIS A 193 -20.29 3.44 4.54
N ARG A 194 -19.41 3.81 3.60
CA ARG A 194 -19.49 5.10 2.92
C ARG A 194 -20.49 5.01 1.78
N GLU A 195 -21.47 5.90 1.83
CA GLU A 195 -22.21 6.29 0.63
C GLU A 195 -21.18 6.86 -0.35
N ILE A 196 -21.10 6.25 -1.53
CA ILE A 196 -20.39 6.92 -2.62
C ILE A 196 -21.42 7.88 -3.19
N LEU A 197 -21.29 9.14 -2.81
CA LEU A 197 -21.90 10.21 -3.56
C LEU A 197 -21.27 10.13 -4.96
N LEU A 198 -22.08 9.85 -5.97
CA LEU A 198 -21.70 10.01 -7.37
C LEU A 198 -22.14 11.43 -7.72
N PRO A 199 -21.29 12.44 -7.54
CA PRO A 199 -21.72 13.81 -7.73
C PRO A 199 -21.91 13.99 -9.24
N ASP A 200 -23.07 14.48 -9.67
CA ASP A 200 -23.29 14.86 -11.07
C ASP A 200 -22.70 16.27 -11.36
N ALA A 201 -22.29 16.98 -10.30
CA ALA A 201 -21.70 18.32 -10.30
C ALA A 201 -20.53 18.42 -9.29
N LEU A 202 -19.59 19.35 -9.53
CA LEU A 202 -18.48 19.63 -8.62
C LEU A 202 -18.93 20.55 -7.49
N ALA A 203 -18.68 20.16 -6.24
CA ALA A 203 -18.71 21.07 -5.10
C ALA A 203 -17.26 21.30 -4.64
N TRP A 204 -16.66 22.42 -5.03
CA TRP A 204 -15.34 22.79 -4.55
C TRP A 204 -15.44 23.36 -3.14
N HIS A 205 -14.88 22.68 -2.14
CA HIS A 205 -14.52 23.33 -0.87
C HIS A 205 -13.11 23.89 -1.02
N ILE A 206 -13.01 25.19 -1.27
CA ILE A 206 -11.73 25.91 -1.31
C ILE A 206 -11.35 26.25 0.14
N ASP A 207 -10.25 25.67 0.63
CA ASP A 207 -9.69 25.99 1.95
C ASP A 207 -9.10 27.42 1.93
N PRO A 208 -9.52 28.35 2.80
CA PRO A 208 -9.17 29.76 2.65
C PRO A 208 -7.83 30.08 3.34
N ALA A 209 -6.73 29.90 2.61
CA ALA A 209 -5.50 30.64 2.89
C ALA A 209 -4.56 30.79 1.68
N PRO A 210 -4.88 31.66 0.70
CA PRO A 210 -3.84 32.34 -0.07
C PRO A 210 -4.13 33.84 -0.31
N THR A 211 -3.13 34.57 -0.82
CA THR A 211 -3.21 36.00 -1.15
C THR A 211 -4.31 36.33 -2.18
N PRO A 212 -4.83 37.58 -2.23
CA PRO A 212 -5.95 37.95 -3.11
C PRO A 212 -5.76 37.61 -4.60
N ASP A 213 -4.55 37.79 -5.13
CA ASP A 213 -4.21 37.44 -6.53
C ASP A 213 -4.20 35.93 -6.77
N ALA A 214 -3.68 35.16 -5.81
CA ALA A 214 -3.69 33.71 -5.87
C ALA A 214 -5.11 33.13 -5.76
N LEU A 215 -6.00 33.79 -4.99
CA LEU A 215 -7.43 33.47 -4.94
C LEU A 215 -8.13 33.74 -6.27
N ALA A 216 -7.85 34.86 -6.93
CA ALA A 216 -8.46 35.20 -8.21
C ALA A 216 -8.06 34.23 -9.32
N GLY A 217 -6.77 33.90 -9.43
CA GLY A 217 -6.28 32.90 -10.39
C GLY A 217 -6.80 31.48 -10.12
N ALA A 218 -6.87 31.07 -8.85
CA ALA A 218 -7.41 29.76 -8.47
C ALA A 218 -8.92 29.65 -8.75
N ALA A 219 -9.69 30.70 -8.46
CA ALA A 219 -11.13 30.73 -8.73
C ALA A 219 -11.44 30.73 -10.23
N ASP A 220 -10.64 31.40 -11.06
CA ASP A 220 -10.80 31.39 -12.51
C ASP A 220 -10.49 30.01 -13.11
N LEU A 221 -9.39 29.38 -12.67
CA LEU A 221 -9.05 28.02 -13.07
C LEU A 221 -10.11 27.00 -12.62
N ALA A 222 -10.64 27.13 -11.39
CA ALA A 222 -11.69 26.26 -10.88
C ALA A 222 -12.98 26.37 -11.71
N ARG A 223 -13.43 27.59 -12.05
CA ARG A 223 -14.57 27.82 -12.95
C ARG A 223 -14.34 27.24 -14.34
N ALA A 224 -13.14 27.40 -14.89
CA ALA A 224 -12.79 26.83 -16.18
C ALA A 224 -12.81 25.30 -16.18
N LEU A 225 -12.29 24.69 -15.12
CA LEU A 225 -12.29 23.24 -14.94
C LEU A 225 -13.71 22.69 -14.77
N GLU A 226 -14.57 23.36 -14.00
CA GLU A 226 -15.98 23.02 -13.84
C GLU A 226 -16.74 23.09 -15.16
N ALA A 227 -16.52 24.17 -15.94
CA ALA A 227 -17.10 24.31 -17.27
C ALA A 227 -16.63 23.22 -18.23
N ALA A 228 -15.33 22.88 -18.22
CA ALA A 228 -14.77 21.81 -19.03
C ALA A 228 -15.34 20.43 -18.65
N ILE A 229 -15.47 20.14 -17.35
CA ILE A 229 -16.06 18.88 -16.86
C ILE A 229 -17.55 18.78 -17.25
N SER A 230 -18.26 19.91 -17.26
CA SER A 230 -19.66 19.95 -17.65
C SER A 230 -19.87 19.77 -19.16
N ARG A 231 -19.00 20.37 -19.99
CA ARG A 231 -19.15 20.41 -21.45
C ARG A 231 -18.50 19.23 -22.19
N GLU A 232 -17.32 18.80 -21.74
CA GLU A 232 -16.47 17.88 -22.52
C GLU A 232 -16.63 16.40 -22.13
N LEU A 233 -17.03 16.15 -20.88
CA LEU A 233 -17.13 14.79 -20.34
C LEU A 233 -18.56 14.26 -20.46
N THR A 234 -18.68 13.01 -20.87
CA THR A 234 -19.96 12.29 -20.79
C THR A 234 -20.36 12.09 -19.32
N PRO A 235 -21.65 11.85 -19.00
CA PRO A 235 -22.07 11.57 -17.64
C PRO A 235 -21.28 10.41 -17.00
N HIS A 236 -20.97 9.37 -17.77
CA HIS A 236 -20.16 8.24 -17.31
C HIS A 236 -18.70 8.64 -17.03
N GLN A 237 -18.08 9.45 -17.91
CA GLN A 237 -16.72 9.96 -17.71
C GLN A 237 -16.63 10.87 -16.48
N ARG A 238 -17.59 11.78 -16.31
CA ARG A 238 -17.68 12.69 -15.16
C ARG A 238 -17.81 11.91 -13.86
N ARG A 239 -18.74 10.96 -13.81
CA ARG A 239 -18.95 10.10 -12.66
C ARG A 239 -17.67 9.36 -12.23
N ILE A 240 -16.97 8.74 -13.18
CA ILE A 240 -15.72 8.03 -12.89
C ILE A 240 -14.62 8.99 -12.43
N LEU A 241 -14.49 10.15 -13.10
CA LEU A 241 -13.49 11.15 -12.72
C LEU A 241 -13.72 11.65 -11.30
N LEU A 242 -14.95 12.07 -10.96
CA LEU A 242 -15.26 12.63 -9.65
C LEU A 242 -15.12 11.59 -8.54
N SER A 243 -15.63 10.37 -8.75
CA SER A 243 -15.46 9.29 -7.77
C SER A 243 -13.99 8.95 -7.51
N LEU A 244 -13.13 8.93 -8.53
CA LEU A 244 -11.72 8.55 -8.36
C LEU A 244 -10.83 9.70 -7.86
N VAL A 245 -11.10 10.94 -8.29
CA VAL A 245 -10.20 12.08 -8.06
C VAL A 245 -10.67 12.96 -6.91
N VAL A 246 -11.98 13.19 -6.78
CA VAL A 246 -12.55 14.07 -5.76
C VAL A 246 -12.87 13.25 -4.51
N GLU A 247 -13.71 12.22 -4.68
CA GLU A 247 -14.12 11.37 -3.56
C GLU A 247 -13.01 10.40 -3.13
N GLN A 248 -11.97 10.24 -3.96
CA GLN A 248 -10.85 9.32 -3.73
C GLN A 248 -11.29 7.87 -3.47
N VAL A 249 -12.38 7.45 -4.13
CA VAL A 249 -12.86 6.06 -4.11
C VAL A 249 -11.77 5.17 -4.72
N PRO A 250 -11.34 4.12 -4.02
CA PRO A 250 -10.41 3.15 -4.57
C PRO A 250 -10.95 2.54 -5.87
N ILE A 251 -10.12 2.48 -6.91
CA ILE A 251 -10.56 2.05 -8.24
C ILE A 251 -11.13 0.62 -8.27
N ASP A 252 -10.68 -0.23 -7.35
CA ASP A 252 -11.15 -1.58 -7.14
C ASP A 252 -12.55 -1.67 -6.49
N VAL A 253 -12.90 -0.69 -5.65
CA VAL A 253 -14.25 -0.50 -5.09
C VAL A 253 -15.18 0.02 -6.17
N LEU A 254 -14.71 1.01 -6.94
CA LEU A 254 -15.50 1.61 -8.01
C LEU A 254 -15.78 0.59 -9.14
N ALA A 255 -14.80 -0.25 -9.48
CA ALA A 255 -14.95 -1.30 -10.48
C ALA A 255 -16.04 -2.30 -10.10
N GLU A 256 -16.05 -2.75 -8.84
CA GLU A 256 -17.06 -3.67 -8.32
C GLU A 256 -18.46 -3.06 -8.34
N ARG A 257 -18.62 -1.84 -7.80
CA ARG A 257 -19.93 -1.18 -7.73
C ARG A 257 -20.51 -0.83 -9.10
N LEU A 258 -19.67 -0.55 -10.09
CA LEU A 258 -20.11 -0.27 -11.46
C LEU A 258 -20.20 -1.51 -12.36
N GLY A 259 -19.91 -2.71 -11.86
CA GLY A 259 -19.86 -3.92 -12.68
C GLY A 259 -18.84 -3.84 -13.81
N SER A 260 -17.71 -3.17 -13.57
CA SER A 260 -16.67 -2.85 -14.55
C SER A 260 -15.32 -3.45 -14.16
N THR A 261 -14.28 -3.17 -14.97
CA THR A 261 -12.90 -3.61 -14.69
C THR A 261 -12.01 -2.40 -14.42
N ARG A 262 -10.94 -2.58 -13.61
CA ARG A 262 -9.94 -1.53 -13.39
C ARG A 262 -9.41 -0.95 -14.69
N ASN A 263 -9.17 -1.80 -15.70
CA ASN A 263 -8.64 -1.37 -17.00
C ASN A 263 -9.63 -0.47 -17.75
N ALA A 264 -10.92 -0.80 -17.73
CA ALA A 264 -11.95 0.05 -18.30
C ALA A 264 -12.02 1.40 -17.58
N LEU A 265 -11.99 1.40 -16.24
CA LEU A 265 -11.98 2.65 -15.45
C LEU A 265 -10.73 3.50 -15.70
N TYR A 266 -9.54 2.88 -15.82
CA TYR A 266 -8.32 3.59 -16.17
C TYR A 266 -8.38 4.23 -17.56
N LYS A 267 -8.90 3.51 -18.56
CA LYS A 267 -9.11 4.07 -19.91
C LYS A 267 -10.06 5.26 -19.87
N THR A 268 -11.19 5.12 -19.19
CA THR A 268 -12.16 6.22 -19.05
C THR A 268 -11.55 7.44 -18.34
N LEU A 269 -10.80 7.23 -17.27
CA LEU A 269 -10.11 8.30 -16.53
C LEU A 269 -9.02 8.97 -17.39
N HIS A 270 -8.27 8.19 -18.16
CA HIS A 270 -7.27 8.71 -19.08
C HIS A 270 -7.92 9.59 -20.16
N ASP A 271 -9.00 9.12 -20.78
CA ASP A 271 -9.73 9.87 -21.79
C ASP A 271 -10.33 11.16 -21.23
N ALA A 272 -10.90 11.10 -20.01
CA ALA A 272 -11.39 12.30 -19.33
C ALA A 272 -10.27 13.33 -19.12
N ARG A 273 -9.11 12.92 -18.57
CA ARG A 273 -7.96 13.82 -18.38
C ARG A 273 -7.44 14.42 -19.68
N ARG A 274 -7.43 13.65 -20.77
CA ARG A 274 -7.02 14.13 -22.09
C ARG A 274 -7.96 15.23 -22.60
N LYS A 275 -9.28 15.02 -22.52
CA LYS A 275 -10.28 16.02 -22.92
C LYS A 275 -10.19 17.31 -22.10
N LEU A 276 -10.08 17.18 -20.77
CA LEU A 276 -9.94 18.34 -19.89
C LEU A 276 -8.66 19.11 -20.15
N ARG A 277 -7.53 18.43 -20.38
CA ARG A 277 -6.28 19.09 -20.76
C ARG A 277 -6.44 19.89 -22.06
N ALA A 278 -7.06 19.30 -23.09
CA ALA A 278 -7.29 20.00 -24.34
C ALA A 278 -8.18 21.24 -24.18
N ALA A 279 -9.27 21.12 -23.41
CA ALA A 279 -10.17 22.23 -23.13
C ALA A 279 -9.51 23.37 -22.32
N LEU A 280 -8.68 23.04 -21.33
CA LEU A 280 -7.93 24.03 -20.54
C LEU A 280 -6.83 24.73 -21.35
N ILE A 281 -6.23 24.04 -22.31
CA ILE A 281 -5.28 24.66 -23.26
C ILE A 281 -6.05 25.61 -24.19
N ALA A 282 -7.18 25.17 -24.73
CA ALA A 282 -8.00 25.97 -25.64
C ALA A 282 -8.57 27.24 -24.98
N SER A 283 -8.86 27.20 -23.68
CA SER A 283 -9.32 28.36 -22.90
C SER A 283 -8.19 29.22 -22.33
N GLY A 284 -6.92 28.88 -22.58
CA GLY A 284 -5.77 29.66 -22.13
C GLY A 284 -5.42 29.50 -20.65
N HIS A 285 -6.07 28.58 -19.93
CA HIS A 285 -5.80 28.31 -18.52
C HIS A 285 -4.68 27.28 -18.30
N ARG A 286 -4.08 26.77 -19.38
CA ARG A 286 -2.91 25.89 -19.33
C ARG A 286 -2.01 26.09 -20.54
N ASP A 287 -0.71 26.29 -20.29
CA ASP A 287 0.29 26.32 -21.35
C ASP A 287 0.42 24.95 -22.04
N ASN A 288 0.54 24.98 -23.37
CA ASN A 288 0.87 23.80 -24.19
C ASN A 288 2.37 23.47 -24.06
N ARG A 289 2.83 23.14 -22.86
CA ARG A 289 4.19 22.65 -22.66
C ARG A 289 4.18 21.12 -22.82
N PRO A 290 4.93 20.55 -23.77
CA PRO A 290 5.04 19.10 -23.91
C PRO A 290 5.58 18.51 -22.61
N ASP A 291 4.99 17.39 -22.21
CA ASP A 291 5.34 16.67 -20.99
C ASP A 291 6.86 16.40 -20.98
N ARG A 292 7.55 16.80 -19.91
CA ARG A 292 8.97 16.45 -19.73
C ARG A 292 9.04 14.98 -19.34
N SER A 293 8.89 14.12 -20.32
CA SER A 293 9.19 12.69 -20.34
C SER A 293 9.53 12.44 -21.81
N THR A 294 10.76 12.32 -22.27
CA THR A 294 12.02 11.71 -21.79
C THR A 294 13.06 12.01 -22.92
N PRO A 295 14.37 11.68 -22.83
CA PRO A 295 15.11 10.96 -21.79
C PRO A 295 16.07 11.84 -20.97
#